data_AF-A0A0F9A773-F1
#
_entry.id   AF-A0A0F9A773-F1
#
_cell.length_a   1.000
_cell.length_b   1.000
_cell.length_c   1.000
_cell.angle_alpha   90.00
_cell.angle_beta   90.00
_cell.angle_gamma   90.00
#
_symmetry.space_group_name_H-M   'P 1'
#
loop_
_entity.id
_entity.type
_entity.pdbx_description
1 polymer ?
#
loop_
_entity_poly.entity_id
_entity_poly.type
_entity_poly.pdbx_seq_one_letter_code
_entity_poly.pdbx_strand_id
1 'polypeptide(L)'
;MTEHGFIYFHGTEDGLLVKIGYTKDLAMRRRQNEQRFVDDKKLVLLAAVIGTRTHEAAVLRFFETDCVDGQREWFNASQSLVEYILWLRQQWWVTLDEADTIGEPVEYTHWQPQESRRVPLPKADPRYLIQLDRVFHGDLAGTAWDRLGTPEPIGEDYYSPAELVSAAKQAMGGIDLDPASHWRANRVFRIPLYYNLHRSAFDNPWFGRVWLNPPYGDNAPWFERIVQFWDRGEINQLCMISPVWSFTTQIAIPLLDRAAAMLLLIPAPKFWGNPDGRQGTNHPHAILYMG
;
A
#
# COMPACT_ATOMS: atom_id res chain seq x y z
N MET A 1 -19.24 -23.93 -2.36
CA MET A 1 -18.70 -22.64 -2.82
C MET A 1 -18.45 -21.80 -1.59
N THR A 2 -17.20 -21.44 -1.32
CA THR A 2 -16.85 -20.60 -0.16
C THR A 2 -17.44 -19.22 -0.40
N GLU A 3 -18.30 -18.76 0.49
CA GLU A 3 -19.00 -17.50 0.30
C GLU A 3 -18.09 -16.34 0.71
N HIS A 4 -17.78 -15.48 -0.27
CA HIS A 4 -16.95 -14.30 -0.07
C HIS A 4 -17.79 -13.10 0.35
N GLY A 5 -17.18 -12.25 1.18
CA GLY A 5 -17.72 -10.98 1.65
C GLY A 5 -16.58 -10.12 2.19
N PHE A 6 -16.92 -9.01 2.81
CA PHE A 6 -15.97 -8.12 3.47
C PHE A 6 -15.77 -8.49 4.92
N ILE A 7 -14.51 -8.57 5.33
CA ILE A 7 -14.09 -8.48 6.72
C ILE A 7 -13.77 -7.02 6.97
N TYR A 8 -14.59 -6.39 7.80
CA TYR A 8 -14.57 -4.94 8.03
C TYR A 8 -14.03 -4.63 9.42
N PHE A 9 -13.46 -3.44 9.53
CA PHE A 9 -12.99 -2.82 10.77
C PHE A 9 -13.70 -1.48 10.91
N HIS A 10 -14.65 -1.36 11.84
CA HIS A 10 -15.31 -0.09 12.16
C HIS A 10 -14.76 0.48 13.45
N GLY A 11 -14.30 1.73 13.43
CA GLY A 11 -13.85 2.44 14.62
C GLY A 11 -14.95 3.31 15.20
N THR A 12 -15.03 3.43 16.52
CA THR A 12 -15.82 4.49 17.17
C THR A 12 -15.16 5.85 16.93
N GLU A 13 -15.91 6.93 16.68
CA GLU A 13 -15.32 8.25 16.37
C GLU A 13 -14.29 8.75 17.42
N ASP A 14 -14.43 8.35 18.67
CA ASP A 14 -13.52 8.68 19.78
C ASP A 14 -12.19 7.89 19.79
N GLY A 15 -12.04 6.90 18.90
CA GLY A 15 -10.82 6.13 18.73
C GLY A 15 -10.56 5.07 19.79
N LEU A 16 -11.54 4.77 20.65
CA LEU A 16 -11.34 3.85 21.78
C LEU A 16 -11.59 2.38 21.38
N LEU A 17 -12.54 2.13 20.49
CA LEU A 17 -13.00 0.79 20.16
C LEU A 17 -12.98 0.53 18.66
N VAL A 18 -12.71 -0.72 18.31
CA VAL A 18 -12.82 -1.23 16.96
C VAL A 18 -13.74 -2.44 16.95
N LYS A 19 -14.76 -2.41 16.10
CA LYS A 19 -15.59 -3.56 15.78
C LYS A 19 -15.03 -4.29 14.56
N ILE A 20 -14.83 -5.60 14.68
CA ILE A 20 -14.40 -6.47 13.59
C ILE A 20 -15.56 -7.41 13.24
N GLY A 21 -15.83 -7.61 11.95
CA GLY A 21 -16.80 -8.62 11.55
C GLY A 21 -16.91 -8.86 10.06
N TYR A 22 -17.88 -9.68 9.67
CA TYR A 22 -18.16 -10.05 8.29
C TYR A 22 -19.48 -9.49 7.76
N THR A 23 -19.47 -9.03 6.52
CA THR A 23 -20.68 -8.59 5.80
C THR A 23 -20.57 -8.79 4.30
N LYS A 24 -21.71 -8.84 3.61
CA LYS A 24 -21.76 -8.71 2.15
C LYS A 24 -22.07 -7.29 1.67
N ASP A 25 -22.45 -6.42 2.61
CA ASP A 25 -22.87 -5.04 2.37
C ASP A 25 -22.30 -4.18 3.50
N LEU A 26 -21.31 -3.35 3.18
CA LEU A 26 -20.61 -2.50 4.16
C LEU A 26 -21.54 -1.40 4.68
N ALA A 27 -22.19 -0.67 3.76
CA ALA A 27 -23.06 0.45 4.09
C ALA A 27 -24.25 0.04 4.98
N MET A 28 -24.92 -1.07 4.66
CA MET A 28 -26.00 -1.60 5.49
C MET A 28 -25.46 -2.03 6.87
N ARG A 29 -24.29 -2.66 6.90
CA ARG A 29 -23.73 -3.20 8.14
C ARG A 29 -23.31 -2.11 9.11
N ARG A 30 -22.72 -1.00 8.65
CA ARG A 30 -22.38 0.12 9.55
C ARG A 30 -23.61 0.68 10.23
N ARG A 31 -24.68 0.97 9.48
CA ARG A 31 -25.94 1.47 10.04
C ARG A 31 -26.54 0.53 11.08
N GLN A 32 -26.51 -0.78 10.81
CA GLN A 32 -26.97 -1.80 11.77
C GLN A 32 -26.12 -1.82 13.05
N ASN A 33 -24.81 -1.61 12.93
CA ASN A 33 -23.90 -1.60 14.07
C ASN A 33 -24.10 -0.34 14.91
N GLU A 34 -24.26 0.84 14.29
CA GLU A 34 -24.58 2.10 14.97
C GLU A 34 -25.89 1.99 15.77
N GLN A 35 -26.94 1.42 15.20
CA GLN A 35 -28.24 1.24 15.88
C GLN A 35 -28.20 0.27 17.06
N ARG A 36 -27.27 -0.69 17.05
CA ARG A 36 -27.15 -1.72 18.10
C ARG A 36 -26.17 -1.32 19.20
N PHE A 37 -25.35 -0.30 18.95
CA PHE A 37 -24.34 0.13 19.89
C PHE A 37 -24.97 1.06 20.93
N VAL A 38 -24.86 0.69 22.20
CA VAL A 38 -25.63 1.26 23.31
C VAL A 38 -25.22 2.71 23.65
N ASP A 39 -24.03 3.15 23.23
CA ASP A 39 -23.46 4.46 23.58
C ASP A 39 -23.69 5.57 22.52
N ASP A 40 -24.59 5.37 21.54
CA ASP A 40 -24.86 6.35 20.44
C ASP A 40 -23.60 6.81 19.67
N LYS A 41 -22.47 6.09 19.80
CA LYS A 41 -21.23 6.45 19.11
C LYS A 41 -21.38 6.15 17.63
N LYS A 42 -21.11 7.17 16.82
CA LYS A 42 -20.97 7.02 15.37
C LYS A 42 -19.77 6.13 15.07
N LEU A 43 -19.91 5.37 13.99
CA LEU A 43 -18.87 4.48 13.49
C LEU A 43 -18.31 5.00 12.18
N VAL A 44 -17.03 4.75 11.96
CA VAL A 44 -16.36 5.02 10.69
C VAL A 44 -15.70 3.76 10.17
N LEU A 45 -15.72 3.57 8.84
CA LEU A 45 -15.01 2.46 8.20
C LEU A 45 -13.51 2.74 8.22
N LEU A 46 -12.76 1.89 8.93
CA LEU A 46 -11.30 1.97 8.98
C LEU A 46 -10.63 1.17 7.86
N ALA A 47 -11.15 -0.02 7.54
CA ALA A 47 -10.67 -0.86 6.45
C ALA A 47 -11.68 -1.99 6.18
N ALA A 48 -11.70 -2.49 4.95
CA ALA A 48 -12.37 -3.73 4.59
C ALA A 48 -11.54 -4.55 3.61
N VAL A 49 -11.47 -5.87 3.83
CA VAL A 49 -10.78 -6.82 2.96
C VAL A 49 -11.71 -7.94 2.55
N ILE A 50 -11.62 -8.39 1.31
CA ILE A 50 -12.44 -9.50 0.82
C ILE A 50 -11.94 -10.81 1.44
N GLY A 51 -12.84 -11.52 2.11
CA GLY A 51 -12.53 -12.76 2.83
C GLY A 51 -13.77 -13.61 3.03
N THR A 52 -13.70 -14.50 4.03
CA THR A 52 -14.74 -15.48 4.35
C THR A 52 -14.98 -15.45 5.86
N ARG A 53 -16.06 -16.07 6.34
CA ARG A 53 -16.30 -16.23 7.78
C ARG A 53 -15.19 -16.99 8.52
N THR A 54 -14.49 -17.90 7.83
CA THR A 54 -13.33 -18.58 8.40
C THR A 54 -12.18 -17.61 8.63
N HIS A 55 -11.93 -16.70 7.70
CA HIS A 55 -10.91 -15.67 7.86
C HIS A 55 -11.30 -14.65 8.94
N GLU A 56 -12.58 -14.27 9.05
CA GLU A 56 -13.09 -13.46 10.17
C GLU A 56 -12.76 -14.10 11.51
N ALA A 57 -13.10 -15.38 11.70
CA ALA A 57 -12.82 -16.11 12.93
C ALA A 57 -11.31 -16.17 13.25
N ALA A 58 -10.46 -16.25 12.23
CA ALA A 58 -9.00 -16.23 12.41
C ALA A 58 -8.49 -14.84 12.83
N VAL A 59 -9.02 -13.76 12.27
CA VAL A 59 -8.70 -12.38 12.69
C VAL A 59 -9.15 -12.13 14.13
N LEU A 60 -10.39 -12.51 14.47
CA LEU A 60 -10.93 -12.35 15.83
C LEU A 60 -10.06 -13.10 16.87
N ARG A 61 -9.62 -14.31 16.53
CA ARG A 61 -8.72 -15.10 17.40
C ARG A 61 -7.35 -14.45 17.58
N PHE A 62 -6.79 -13.85 16.52
CA PHE A 62 -5.48 -13.21 16.61
C PHE A 62 -5.47 -12.03 17.58
N PHE A 63 -6.56 -11.26 17.64
CA PHE A 63 -6.71 -10.10 18.53
C PHE A 63 -7.51 -10.40 19.79
N GLU A 64 -7.68 -11.68 20.17
CA GLU A 64 -8.55 -12.06 21.30
C GLU A 64 -8.14 -11.43 22.63
N THR A 65 -6.85 -11.10 22.81
CA THR A 65 -6.31 -10.41 23.99
C THR A 65 -6.81 -8.97 24.12
N ASP A 66 -7.19 -8.34 23.02
CA ASP A 66 -7.69 -6.97 22.97
C ASP A 66 -9.23 -6.91 23.03
N CYS A 67 -9.91 -8.07 23.03
CA CYS A 67 -11.36 -8.19 23.04
C CYS A 67 -11.96 -7.56 24.30
N VAL A 68 -13.04 -6.80 24.13
CA VAL A 68 -13.79 -6.23 25.24
C VAL A 68 -14.56 -7.35 25.93
N ASP A 69 -14.50 -7.38 27.27
CA ASP A 69 -15.17 -8.40 28.08
C ASP A 69 -16.67 -8.50 27.74
N GLY A 70 -17.12 -9.71 27.46
CA GLY A 70 -18.52 -10.00 27.11
C GLY A 70 -18.92 -9.59 25.68
N GLN A 71 -18.02 -9.03 24.87
CA GLN A 71 -18.32 -8.58 23.51
C GLN A 71 -17.35 -9.16 22.46
N ARG A 72 -17.70 -10.31 21.88
CA ARG A 72 -16.83 -11.12 20.98
C ARG A 72 -16.34 -10.45 19.68
N GLU A 73 -16.93 -9.33 19.29
CA GLU A 73 -16.64 -8.63 18.03
C GLU A 73 -16.10 -7.21 18.27
N TRP A 74 -15.94 -6.81 19.53
CA TRP A 74 -15.49 -5.48 19.91
C TRP A 74 -14.13 -5.58 20.60
N PHE A 75 -13.22 -4.73 20.20
CA PHE A 75 -11.84 -4.75 20.62
C PHE A 75 -11.43 -3.35 21.08
N ASN A 76 -10.60 -3.28 22.12
CA ASN A 76 -9.90 -2.05 22.44
C ASN A 76 -9.00 -1.66 21.26
N ALA A 77 -8.89 -0.37 20.96
CA ALA A 77 -7.99 0.16 19.94
C ALA A 77 -6.51 0.05 20.37
N SER A 78 -6.04 -1.18 20.59
CA SER A 78 -4.67 -1.50 20.96
C SER A 78 -3.69 -1.05 19.86
N GLN A 79 -2.44 -0.80 20.24
CA GLN A 79 -1.42 -0.41 19.28
C GLN A 79 -1.27 -1.46 18.16
N SER A 80 -1.23 -2.75 18.51
CA SER A 80 -1.13 -3.86 17.56
C SER A 80 -2.26 -3.88 16.52
N LEU A 81 -3.51 -3.71 16.97
CA LEU A 81 -4.67 -3.70 16.09
C LEU A 81 -4.67 -2.46 15.18
N VAL A 82 -4.40 -1.29 15.74
CA VAL A 82 -4.40 -0.03 14.98
C VAL A 82 -3.28 -0.01 13.94
N GLU A 83 -2.08 -0.49 14.28
CA GLU A 83 -0.95 -0.57 13.34
C GLU A 83 -1.20 -1.62 12.24
N TYR A 84 -1.92 -2.70 12.53
CA TYR A 84 -2.36 -3.66 11.52
C TYR A 84 -3.43 -3.06 10.59
N ILE A 85 -4.39 -2.31 11.12
CA ILE A 85 -5.38 -1.57 10.32
C ILE A 85 -4.67 -0.55 9.42
N LEU A 86 -3.69 0.19 9.96
CA LEU A 86 -2.88 1.11 9.17
C LEU A 86 -2.13 0.40 8.05
N TRP A 87 -1.55 -0.77 8.34
CA TRP A 87 -0.93 -1.62 7.32
C TRP A 87 -1.93 -2.06 6.24
N LEU A 88 -3.14 -2.48 6.62
CA LEU A 88 -4.22 -2.82 5.67
C LEU A 88 -4.59 -1.65 4.77
N ARG A 89 -4.75 -0.44 5.35
CA ARG A 89 -5.10 0.78 4.60
C ARG A 89 -4.05 1.14 3.54
N GLN A 90 -2.81 0.67 3.70
CA GLN A 90 -1.75 0.78 2.72
C GLN A 90 -1.74 -0.39 1.72
N GLN A 91 -2.76 -1.22 1.61
CA GLN A 91 -2.82 -2.30 0.61
C GLN A 91 -3.82 -1.96 -0.48
N TRP A 92 -3.47 -2.25 -1.73
CA TRP A 92 -4.31 -1.88 -2.87
C TRP A 92 -5.64 -2.63 -2.95
N TRP A 93 -5.68 -3.86 -2.43
CA TRP A 93 -6.87 -4.72 -2.37
C TRP A 93 -7.78 -4.41 -1.18
N VAL A 94 -7.44 -3.41 -0.36
CA VAL A 94 -8.27 -2.97 0.76
C VAL A 94 -9.19 -1.85 0.32
N THR A 95 -10.46 -2.03 0.68
CA THR A 95 -11.53 -1.07 0.47
C THR A 95 -11.62 -0.14 1.68
N LEU A 96 -11.75 1.15 1.39
CA LEU A 96 -11.99 2.20 2.39
C LEU A 96 -13.34 2.91 2.14
N ASP A 97 -14.05 2.53 1.08
CA ASP A 97 -15.32 3.10 0.66
C ASP A 97 -16.43 2.06 0.85
N GLU A 98 -17.50 2.43 1.56
CA GLU A 98 -18.63 1.55 1.80
C GLU A 98 -19.44 1.22 0.55
N ALA A 99 -19.27 1.99 -0.53
CA ALA A 99 -19.90 1.77 -1.82
C ALA A 99 -19.17 0.73 -2.71
N ASP A 100 -17.96 0.30 -2.32
CA ASP A 100 -17.21 -0.70 -3.07
C ASP A 100 -17.95 -2.06 -3.09
N THR A 101 -17.83 -2.75 -4.22
CA THR A 101 -18.41 -4.08 -4.44
C THR A 101 -17.39 -5.18 -4.21
N ILE A 102 -17.87 -6.40 -3.90
CA ILE A 102 -17.00 -7.56 -3.69
C ILE A 102 -16.34 -7.93 -5.02
N GLY A 103 -15.05 -7.63 -5.15
CA GLY A 103 -14.20 -8.02 -6.26
C GLY A 103 -13.48 -9.36 -6.07
N GLU A 104 -12.31 -9.50 -6.68
CA GLU A 104 -11.47 -10.69 -6.58
C GLU A 104 -10.77 -10.77 -5.22
N PRO A 105 -10.89 -11.89 -4.48
CA PRO A 105 -10.22 -12.04 -3.20
C PRO A 105 -8.71 -12.25 -3.39
N VAL A 106 -7.92 -11.64 -2.51
CA VAL A 106 -6.50 -11.98 -2.35
C VAL A 106 -6.38 -13.15 -1.37
N GLU A 107 -5.43 -14.06 -1.62
CA GLU A 107 -5.16 -15.19 -0.72
C GLU A 107 -5.00 -14.74 0.74
N TYR A 108 -5.61 -15.49 1.65
CA TYR A 108 -5.59 -15.13 3.08
C TYR A 108 -4.17 -15.01 3.63
N THR A 109 -3.25 -15.84 3.15
CA THR A 109 -1.83 -15.81 3.49
C THR A 109 -1.20 -14.44 3.27
N HIS A 110 -1.68 -13.63 2.31
CA HIS A 110 -1.15 -12.30 2.02
C HIS A 110 -1.58 -11.21 3.00
N TRP A 111 -2.72 -11.37 3.67
CA TRP A 111 -3.26 -10.35 4.56
C TRP A 111 -3.55 -10.83 5.98
N GLN A 112 -3.43 -12.13 6.28
CA GLN A 112 -3.57 -12.67 7.63
C GLN A 112 -2.77 -11.83 8.65
N PRO A 113 -3.34 -11.51 9.82
CA PRO A 113 -2.64 -10.76 10.85
C PRO A 113 -1.33 -11.44 11.26
N GLN A 114 -0.25 -10.67 11.31
CA GLN A 114 1.09 -11.11 11.72
C GLN A 114 1.82 -9.94 12.37
N GLU A 115 2.82 -10.23 13.20
CA GLU A 115 3.67 -9.19 13.82
C GLU A 115 4.40 -8.34 12.77
N SER A 116 4.79 -8.96 11.66
CA SER A 116 5.45 -8.29 10.52
C SER A 116 4.52 -7.41 9.68
N ARG A 117 3.20 -7.46 9.90
CA ARG A 117 2.18 -6.73 9.12
C ARG A 117 1.58 -5.59 9.94
N ARG A 118 2.47 -4.80 10.53
CA ARG A 118 2.14 -3.63 11.32
C ARG A 118 2.97 -2.46 10.81
N VAL A 119 2.34 -1.31 10.64
CA VAL A 119 3.06 -0.06 10.38
C VAL A 119 3.01 0.75 11.66
N PRO A 120 4.16 1.11 12.26
CA PRO A 120 4.20 1.95 13.44
C PRO A 120 3.37 3.20 13.24
N LEU A 121 2.54 3.53 14.23
CA LEU A 121 1.77 4.77 14.19
C LEU A 121 2.73 5.96 14.03
N PRO A 122 2.41 6.95 13.17
CA PRO A 122 3.20 8.16 13.08
C PRO A 122 3.37 8.75 14.48
N LYS A 123 4.61 9.03 14.88
CA LYS A 123 4.84 9.80 16.11
C LYS A 123 4.12 11.14 15.97
N ALA A 124 3.46 11.59 17.03
CA ALA A 124 2.93 12.95 17.08
C ALA A 124 4.10 13.93 16.91
N ASP A 125 4.34 14.44 15.70
CA ASP A 125 5.33 15.50 15.47
C ASP A 125 4.71 16.82 15.92
N PRO A 126 5.35 17.55 16.85
CA PRO A 126 4.89 18.89 17.24
C PRO A 126 4.81 19.87 16.07
N ARG A 127 5.51 19.62 14.95
CA ARG A 127 5.39 20.42 13.72
C ARG A 127 4.14 20.09 12.90
N TYR A 128 3.56 18.89 13.08
CA TYR A 128 2.22 18.58 12.54
C TYR A 128 1.12 19.36 13.28
N LEU A 129 1.35 19.84 14.51
CA LEU A 129 0.43 20.74 15.23
C LEU A 129 0.38 22.15 14.61
N ILE A 130 1.45 22.58 13.91
CA ILE A 130 1.51 23.89 13.24
C ILE A 130 0.92 23.80 11.82
N GLN A 131 0.85 22.61 11.23
CA GLN A 131 0.07 22.35 10.02
C GLN A 131 -1.40 22.06 10.37
N LEU A 132 -2.06 23.02 11.01
CA LEU A 132 -3.53 23.09 11.12
C LEU A 132 -4.23 23.11 9.74
N ASP A 133 -3.47 23.24 8.65
CA ASP A 133 -3.95 23.25 7.27
C ASP A 133 -3.82 21.92 6.52
N ARG A 134 -3.34 20.83 7.16
CA ARG A 134 -3.73 19.49 6.66
C ARG A 134 -5.16 19.24 7.11
N VAL A 135 -6.10 19.90 6.44
CA VAL A 135 -7.48 19.44 6.40
C VAL A 135 -7.41 18.03 5.82
N PHE A 136 -7.43 17.02 6.69
CA PHE A 136 -7.61 15.65 6.25
C PHE A 136 -8.96 15.63 5.54
N HIS A 137 -8.94 15.53 4.22
CA HIS A 137 -10.14 15.38 3.43
C HIS A 137 -10.53 13.90 3.40
N GLY A 138 -11.78 13.57 3.72
CA GLY A 138 -12.30 12.21 3.67
C GLY A 138 -13.05 11.77 4.93
N ASP A 139 -13.47 10.51 4.95
CA ASP A 139 -14.45 9.98 5.90
C ASP A 139 -13.96 9.87 7.36
N LEU A 140 -12.66 10.03 7.61
CA LEU A 140 -12.08 10.02 8.96
C LEU A 140 -11.87 11.42 9.54
N ALA A 141 -12.11 12.47 8.77
CA ALA A 141 -11.90 13.86 9.19
C ALA A 141 -12.76 14.20 10.41
N GLY A 142 -12.14 14.76 11.45
CA GLY A 142 -12.84 15.13 12.69
C GLY A 142 -13.05 13.96 13.67
N THR A 143 -12.48 12.79 13.41
CA THR A 143 -12.48 11.64 14.33
C THR A 143 -11.07 11.41 14.90
N ALA A 144 -10.94 10.62 15.97
CA ALA A 144 -9.64 10.20 16.50
C ALA A 144 -8.84 9.28 15.54
N TRP A 145 -9.41 8.94 14.39
CA TRP A 145 -8.79 8.15 13.33
C TRP A 145 -8.20 9.00 12.21
N ASP A 146 -8.27 10.33 12.28
CA ASP A 146 -7.67 11.26 11.31
C ASP A 146 -6.19 10.95 11.01
N ARG A 147 -5.44 10.48 12.02
CA ARG A 147 -4.06 10.00 11.94
C ARG A 147 -3.85 8.76 11.06
N LEU A 148 -4.91 8.02 10.75
CA LEU A 148 -4.90 6.89 9.81
C LEU A 148 -5.16 7.34 8.37
N GLY A 149 -5.12 8.65 8.10
CA GLY A 149 -5.35 9.26 6.80
C GLY A 149 -4.68 8.50 5.66
N THR A 150 -5.38 8.43 4.54
CA THR A 150 -4.86 7.86 3.30
C THR A 150 -3.58 8.59 2.91
N PRO A 151 -2.45 7.90 2.64
CA PRO A 151 -1.24 8.58 2.21
C PRO A 151 -1.53 9.39 0.94
N GLU A 152 -1.39 10.71 1.03
CA GLU A 152 -1.51 11.60 -0.11
C GLU A 152 -0.26 11.46 -0.98
N PRO A 153 -0.41 11.50 -2.31
CA PRO A 153 0.74 11.58 -3.19
C PRO A 153 1.59 12.80 -2.81
N ILE A 154 2.91 12.62 -2.73
CA ILE A 154 3.85 13.72 -2.52
C ILE A 154 4.36 14.23 -3.87
N GLY A 155 5.05 15.39 -3.89
CA GLY A 155 5.54 16.01 -5.13
C GLY A 155 6.51 15.15 -5.96
N GLU A 156 7.01 14.04 -5.39
CA GLU A 156 7.89 13.06 -6.04
C GLU A 156 7.14 11.85 -6.61
N ASP A 157 5.82 11.74 -6.42
CA ASP A 157 5.02 10.61 -6.86
C ASP A 157 4.64 10.72 -8.36
N TYR A 158 5.53 10.20 -9.21
CA TYR A 158 5.30 10.02 -10.64
C TYR A 158 5.00 8.55 -10.93
N TYR A 159 3.73 8.16 -10.88
CA TYR A 159 3.34 6.76 -11.10
C TYR A 159 3.52 6.34 -12.55
N SER A 160 4.04 5.12 -12.74
CA SER A 160 4.34 4.57 -14.05
C SER A 160 3.08 4.45 -14.94
N PRO A 161 3.19 4.64 -16.25
CA PRO A 161 2.11 4.31 -17.18
C PRO A 161 1.73 2.83 -17.07
N ALA A 162 0.44 2.53 -16.99
CA ALA A 162 -0.06 1.18 -16.75
C ALA A 162 0.33 0.19 -17.86
N GLU A 163 0.41 0.69 -19.10
CA GLU A 163 0.83 -0.08 -20.27
C GLU A 163 2.28 -0.56 -20.16
N LEU A 164 3.18 0.23 -19.56
CA LEU A 164 4.58 -0.15 -19.37
C LEU A 164 4.72 -1.20 -18.28
N VAL A 165 4.00 -1.03 -17.17
CA VAL A 165 3.98 -2.03 -16.09
C VAL A 165 3.38 -3.34 -16.58
N SER A 166 2.31 -3.29 -17.38
CA SER A 166 1.71 -4.47 -18.01
C SER A 166 2.68 -5.16 -18.96
N ALA A 167 3.39 -4.41 -19.80
CA ALA A 167 4.41 -4.95 -20.70
C ALA A 167 5.56 -5.62 -19.93
N ALA A 168 6.04 -4.99 -18.85
CA ALA A 168 7.06 -5.58 -17.98
C ALA A 168 6.57 -6.86 -17.29
N LYS A 169 5.32 -6.87 -16.81
CA LYS A 169 4.67 -8.05 -16.22
C LYS A 169 4.57 -9.20 -17.23
N GLN A 170 4.27 -8.91 -18.50
CA GLN A 170 4.26 -9.91 -19.56
C GLN A 170 5.67 -10.41 -19.87
N ALA A 171 6.65 -9.52 -20.00
CA ALA A 171 8.03 -9.86 -20.34
C ALA A 171 8.69 -10.72 -19.26
N MET A 172 8.49 -10.38 -17.98
CA MET A 172 9.06 -11.11 -16.85
C MET A 172 8.21 -12.31 -16.37
N GLY A 173 7.04 -12.52 -16.97
CA GLY A 173 6.05 -13.52 -16.54
C GLY A 173 5.32 -13.17 -15.23
N GLY A 174 5.52 -11.98 -14.70
CA GLY A 174 4.91 -11.43 -13.49
C GLY A 174 5.80 -10.37 -12.84
N ILE A 175 5.31 -9.75 -11.77
CA ILE A 175 6.08 -8.84 -10.91
C ILE A 175 5.75 -9.23 -9.47
N ASP A 176 6.78 -9.48 -8.68
CA ASP A 176 6.66 -9.88 -7.28
C ASP A 176 6.82 -8.66 -6.35
N LEU A 177 7.66 -7.70 -6.73
CA LEU A 177 8.04 -6.56 -5.91
C LEU A 177 8.08 -5.23 -6.69
N ASP A 178 7.50 -4.19 -6.10
CA ASP A 178 7.71 -2.78 -6.48
C ASP A 178 8.32 -1.99 -5.30
N PRO A 179 9.65 -1.73 -5.31
CA PRO A 179 10.32 -1.10 -4.19
C PRO A 179 10.07 0.41 -4.04
N ALA A 180 9.42 1.05 -5.01
CA ALA A 180 9.23 2.50 -5.02
C ALA A 180 7.80 2.82 -5.44
N SER A 181 6.84 2.30 -4.70
CA SER A 181 5.42 2.39 -5.06
C SER A 181 4.62 3.25 -4.10
N HIS A 182 3.37 3.46 -4.50
CA HIS A 182 2.35 4.10 -3.70
C HIS A 182 1.07 3.27 -3.78
N TRP A 183 0.26 3.27 -2.72
CA TRP A 183 -0.95 2.44 -2.66
C TRP A 183 -1.92 2.73 -3.82
N ARG A 184 -2.02 4.02 -4.20
CA ARG A 184 -2.83 4.48 -5.33
C ARG A 184 -2.32 3.94 -6.67
N ALA A 185 -1.00 3.91 -6.86
CA ALA A 185 -0.38 3.34 -8.06
C ALA A 185 -0.63 1.82 -8.11
N ASN A 186 -0.45 1.14 -6.97
CA ASN A 186 -0.57 -0.30 -6.91
C ASN A 186 -2.02 -0.81 -7.03
N ARG A 187 -3.04 0.05 -6.84
CA ARG A 187 -4.44 -0.26 -7.24
C ARG A 187 -4.58 -0.54 -8.75
N VAL A 188 -3.70 0.05 -9.55
CA VAL A 188 -3.64 -0.18 -11.00
C VAL A 188 -2.75 -1.39 -11.30
N PHE A 189 -1.57 -1.48 -10.68
CA PHE A 189 -0.55 -2.48 -11.04
C PHE A 189 -0.77 -3.87 -10.44
N ARG A 190 -1.41 -3.91 -9.26
CA ARG A 190 -1.72 -5.13 -8.50
C ARG A 190 -0.48 -6.01 -8.28
N ILE A 191 0.60 -5.40 -7.82
CA ILE A 191 1.86 -6.06 -7.47
C ILE A 191 1.75 -6.59 -6.03
N PRO A 192 2.12 -7.85 -5.76
CA PRO A 192 1.90 -8.50 -4.46
C PRO A 192 2.62 -7.80 -3.29
N LEU A 193 3.87 -7.41 -3.47
CA LEU A 193 4.66 -6.70 -2.47
C LEU A 193 5.12 -5.35 -3.02
N TYR A 194 5.05 -4.32 -2.19
CA TYR A 194 5.66 -3.04 -2.51
C TYR A 194 6.11 -2.31 -1.25
N TYR A 195 7.03 -1.37 -1.47
CA TYR A 195 7.55 -0.47 -0.46
C TYR A 195 7.08 0.96 -0.77
N ASN A 196 7.03 1.79 0.26
CA ASN A 196 6.52 3.16 0.21
C ASN A 196 7.26 4.03 1.24
N LEU A 197 6.88 5.31 1.39
CA LEU A 197 7.51 6.24 2.32
C LEU A 197 7.54 5.75 3.79
N HIS A 198 6.53 4.99 4.21
CA HIS A 198 6.41 4.47 5.58
C HIS A 198 7.05 3.10 5.77
N ARG A 199 7.30 2.38 4.68
CA ARG A 199 7.99 1.10 4.65
C ARG A 199 9.15 1.17 3.67
N SER A 200 10.29 1.65 4.19
CA SER A 200 11.52 1.90 3.44
C SER A 200 12.01 0.67 2.67
N ALA A 201 12.31 0.86 1.38
CA ALA A 201 12.93 -0.16 0.53
C ALA A 201 14.37 -0.49 0.93
N PHE A 202 15.03 0.38 1.69
CA PHE A 202 16.42 0.22 2.12
C PHE A 202 16.54 -0.63 3.40
N ASP A 203 15.45 -0.76 4.15
CA ASP A 203 15.36 -1.58 5.37
C ASP A 203 14.74 -2.96 5.11
N ASN A 204 14.30 -3.24 3.88
CA ASN A 204 13.61 -4.46 3.50
C ASN A 204 14.33 -5.19 2.34
N PRO A 205 14.18 -6.53 2.22
CA PRO A 205 14.83 -7.33 1.17
C PRO A 205 14.20 -7.09 -0.20
N TRP A 206 14.98 -7.29 -1.27
CA TRP A 206 14.51 -7.24 -2.65
C TRP A 206 14.65 -8.61 -3.28
N PHE A 207 13.58 -9.12 -3.88
CA PHE A 207 13.60 -10.49 -4.41
C PHE A 207 12.65 -10.68 -5.59
N GLY A 208 12.84 -11.77 -6.33
CA GLY A 208 11.94 -12.19 -7.40
C GLY A 208 12.05 -11.30 -8.63
N ARG A 209 10.90 -11.02 -9.26
CA ARG A 209 10.77 -10.15 -10.42
C ARG A 209 10.40 -8.74 -9.98
N VAL A 210 11.27 -7.78 -10.24
CA VAL A 210 11.19 -6.44 -9.67
C VAL A 210 10.83 -5.43 -10.75
N TRP A 211 9.78 -4.63 -10.52
CA TRP A 211 9.54 -3.39 -11.25
C TRP A 211 10.01 -2.23 -10.38
N LEU A 212 10.80 -1.31 -10.94
CA LEU A 212 11.28 -0.15 -10.18
C LEU A 212 11.09 1.14 -10.98
N ASN A 213 10.43 2.09 -10.35
CA ASN A 213 10.31 3.48 -10.77
C ASN A 213 10.70 4.38 -9.58
N PRO A 214 11.99 4.64 -9.34
CA PRO A 214 12.43 5.29 -8.12
C PRO A 214 12.14 6.80 -8.17
N PRO A 215 12.13 7.48 -7.01
CA PRO A 215 12.19 8.94 -6.98
C PRO A 215 13.41 9.45 -7.75
N TYR A 216 13.22 10.44 -8.63
CA TYR A 216 14.25 10.89 -9.58
C TYR A 216 15.32 11.83 -9.00
N GLY A 217 15.36 12.01 -7.68
CA GLY A 217 16.32 12.85 -6.99
C GLY A 217 17.71 12.21 -6.93
N ASP A 218 17.92 11.33 -5.96
CA ASP A 218 19.17 10.60 -5.78
C ASP A 218 19.02 9.13 -6.20
N ASN A 219 19.62 8.77 -7.34
CA ASN A 219 19.56 7.41 -7.89
C ASN A 219 20.62 6.48 -7.28
N ALA A 220 21.66 7.01 -6.64
CA ALA A 220 22.81 6.22 -6.18
C ALA A 220 22.41 5.08 -5.22
N PRO A 221 21.60 5.32 -4.17
CA PRO A 221 21.21 4.26 -3.25
C PRO A 221 20.40 3.16 -3.93
N TRP A 222 19.58 3.51 -4.91
CA TRP A 222 18.75 2.55 -5.66
C TRP A 222 19.61 1.64 -6.53
N PHE A 223 20.59 2.20 -7.24
CA PHE A 223 21.53 1.43 -8.05
C PHE A 223 22.36 0.46 -7.21
N GLU A 224 22.91 0.94 -6.09
CA GLU A 224 23.65 0.11 -5.15
C GLU A 224 22.79 -1.03 -4.60
N ARG A 225 21.54 -0.75 -4.26
CA ARG A 225 20.60 -1.75 -3.76
C ARG A 225 20.29 -2.81 -4.81
N ILE A 226 20.05 -2.42 -6.07
CA ILE A 226 19.85 -3.37 -7.16
C ILE A 226 21.05 -4.30 -7.29
N VAL A 227 22.26 -3.74 -7.41
CA VAL A 227 23.50 -4.51 -7.59
C VAL A 227 23.72 -5.46 -6.42
N GLN A 228 23.50 -5.00 -5.19
CA GLN A 228 23.63 -5.81 -3.99
C GLN A 228 22.75 -7.07 -4.01
N PHE A 229 21.46 -6.93 -4.34
CA PHE A 229 20.51 -8.05 -4.32
C PHE A 229 20.57 -8.90 -5.60
N TRP A 230 20.99 -8.30 -6.72
CA TRP A 230 21.29 -9.02 -7.96
C TRP A 230 22.48 -9.97 -7.77
N ASP A 231 23.59 -9.48 -7.22
CA ASP A 231 24.81 -10.29 -7.02
C ASP A 231 24.62 -11.42 -6.01
N ARG A 232 23.63 -11.30 -5.12
CA ARG A 232 23.21 -12.36 -4.19
C ARG A 232 22.27 -13.39 -4.82
N GLY A 233 21.81 -13.15 -6.05
CA GLY A 233 20.83 -13.98 -6.74
C GLY A 233 19.43 -13.91 -6.16
N GLU A 234 19.10 -12.86 -5.40
CA GLU A 234 17.77 -12.68 -4.80
C GLU A 234 16.79 -12.06 -5.81
N ILE A 235 17.28 -11.14 -6.67
CA ILE A 235 16.53 -10.61 -7.82
C ILE A 235 16.73 -11.54 -9.01
N ASN A 236 15.64 -12.08 -9.54
CA ASN A 236 15.63 -12.94 -10.71
C ASN A 236 15.59 -12.15 -12.01
N GLN A 237 14.77 -11.09 -12.03
CA GLN A 237 14.61 -10.18 -13.17
C GLN A 237 14.28 -8.78 -12.66
N LEU A 238 14.70 -7.74 -13.38
CA LEU A 238 14.43 -6.34 -13.05
C LEU A 238 14.05 -5.57 -14.31
N CYS A 239 13.00 -4.77 -14.21
CA CYS A 239 12.74 -3.63 -15.09
C CYS A 239 12.83 -2.34 -14.27
N MET A 240 13.80 -1.48 -14.56
CA MET A 240 13.92 -0.16 -13.95
C MET A 240 13.65 0.94 -14.98
N ILE A 241 12.63 1.78 -14.74
CA ILE A 241 12.39 2.98 -15.55
C ILE A 241 13.06 4.19 -14.92
N SER A 242 13.77 4.98 -15.73
CA SER A 242 14.41 6.21 -15.28
C SER A 242 14.73 7.12 -16.49
N PRO A 243 14.92 8.45 -16.30
CA PRO A 243 15.48 9.29 -17.33
C PRO A 243 16.80 8.75 -17.87
N VAL A 244 17.02 8.85 -19.18
CA VAL A 244 18.23 8.30 -19.85
C VAL A 244 19.52 8.81 -19.21
N TRP A 245 19.55 10.08 -18.80
CA TRP A 245 20.74 10.70 -18.21
C TRP A 245 21.18 10.01 -16.90
N SER A 246 20.25 9.40 -16.15
CA SER A 246 20.58 8.69 -14.90
C SER A 246 21.45 7.46 -15.16
N PHE A 247 21.19 6.75 -16.26
CA PHE A 247 21.95 5.58 -16.68
C PHE A 247 23.30 5.95 -17.30
N THR A 248 23.50 7.19 -17.73
CA THR A 248 24.79 7.64 -18.31
C THR A 248 25.81 8.10 -17.27
N THR A 249 25.53 7.94 -15.97
CA THR A 249 26.44 8.34 -14.89
C THR A 249 27.45 7.24 -14.57
N GLN A 250 28.61 7.59 -13.97
CA GLN A 250 29.60 6.59 -13.55
C GLN A 250 29.05 5.59 -12.53
N ILE A 251 28.15 6.05 -11.65
CA ILE A 251 27.54 5.21 -10.62
C ILE A 251 26.56 4.17 -11.19
N ALA A 252 26.04 4.40 -12.41
CA ALA A 252 25.22 3.42 -13.10
C ALA A 252 26.03 2.29 -13.77
N ILE A 253 27.38 2.41 -13.89
CA ILE A 253 28.20 1.41 -14.59
C ILE A 253 28.01 -0.02 -14.02
N PRO A 254 28.08 -0.27 -12.70
CA PRO A 254 27.87 -1.61 -12.17
C PRO A 254 26.48 -2.18 -12.51
N LEU A 255 25.47 -1.32 -12.55
CA LEU A 255 24.11 -1.70 -12.93
C LEU A 255 24.04 -2.04 -14.43
N LEU A 256 24.64 -1.23 -15.29
CA LEU A 256 24.67 -1.43 -16.75
C LEU A 256 25.46 -2.68 -17.16
N ASP A 257 26.56 -2.99 -16.49
CA ASP A 257 27.38 -4.19 -16.76
C ASP A 257 26.60 -5.49 -16.56
N ARG A 258 25.51 -5.44 -15.78
CA ARG A 258 24.61 -6.56 -15.48
C ARG A 258 23.32 -6.52 -16.31
N ALA A 259 23.09 -5.46 -17.08
CA ALA A 259 21.87 -5.30 -17.85
C ALA A 259 21.91 -6.14 -19.13
N ALA A 260 20.80 -6.83 -19.40
CA ALA A 260 20.61 -7.57 -20.65
C ALA A 260 20.15 -6.65 -21.79
N ALA A 261 19.40 -5.59 -21.46
CA ALA A 261 18.92 -4.63 -22.45
C ALA A 261 18.63 -3.26 -21.83
N MET A 262 18.66 -2.22 -22.68
CA MET A 262 18.12 -0.90 -22.37
C MET A 262 17.15 -0.50 -23.47
N LEU A 263 15.90 -0.23 -23.11
CA LEU A 263 14.82 0.13 -24.03
C LEU A 263 14.57 1.62 -23.96
N LEU A 264 14.86 2.35 -25.03
CA LEU A 264 14.52 3.78 -25.14
C LEU A 264 13.02 3.95 -25.40
N LEU A 265 12.36 4.81 -24.62
CA LEU A 265 10.92 5.06 -24.74
C LEU A 265 10.66 6.27 -25.65
N ILE A 266 9.92 6.05 -26.74
CA ILE A 266 9.57 7.06 -27.73
C ILE A 266 8.08 6.94 -28.09
N PRO A 267 7.25 7.99 -27.89
CA PRO A 267 7.60 9.26 -27.24
C PRO A 267 7.87 9.09 -25.74
N ALA A 268 8.30 10.16 -25.07
CA ALA A 268 8.49 10.16 -23.62
C ALA A 268 7.19 9.73 -22.90
N PRO A 269 7.28 8.84 -21.89
CA PRO A 269 6.13 8.30 -21.20
C PRO A 269 5.38 9.37 -20.38
N LYS A 270 4.06 9.22 -20.29
CA LYS A 270 3.19 10.10 -19.50
C LYS A 270 2.91 9.52 -18.12
N PHE A 271 3.67 9.97 -17.13
CA PHE A 271 3.43 9.62 -15.73
C PHE A 271 2.17 10.31 -15.18
N TRP A 272 1.56 9.73 -14.15
CA TRP A 272 0.35 10.23 -13.49
C TRP A 272 0.54 10.25 -11.97
N GLY A 273 -0.45 10.78 -11.23
CA GLY A 273 -0.45 10.76 -9.75
C GLY A 273 0.04 12.02 -9.06
N ASN A 274 0.70 12.92 -9.78
CA ASN A 274 1.21 14.18 -9.21
C ASN A 274 0.05 15.08 -8.72
N PRO A 275 0.10 15.61 -7.48
CA PRO A 275 -0.90 16.53 -6.94
C PRO A 275 -1.12 17.79 -7.79
N ASP A 276 -0.06 18.27 -8.45
CA ASP A 276 -0.08 19.51 -9.24
C ASP A 276 -0.66 19.32 -10.64
N GLY A 277 -1.17 18.12 -10.97
CA GLY A 277 -1.76 17.80 -12.27
C GLY A 277 -0.76 17.75 -13.44
N ARG A 278 0.54 17.91 -13.17
CA ARG A 278 1.59 17.79 -14.19
C ARG A 278 1.70 16.33 -14.64
N GLN A 279 1.39 16.09 -15.90
CA GLN A 279 1.53 14.76 -16.53
C GLN A 279 2.90 14.62 -17.18
N GLY A 280 3.81 13.96 -16.48
CA GLY A 280 5.13 13.59 -17.02
C GLY A 280 6.11 14.75 -17.19
N THR A 281 7.34 14.38 -17.51
CA THR A 281 8.40 15.30 -17.88
C THR A 281 8.69 15.12 -19.37
N ASN A 282 9.09 16.19 -20.08
CA ASN A 282 9.55 16.08 -21.47
C ASN A 282 10.93 15.39 -21.59
N HIS A 283 11.40 14.73 -20.54
CA HIS A 283 12.71 14.09 -20.52
C HIS A 283 12.63 12.70 -21.17
N PRO A 284 13.62 12.33 -22.00
CA PRO A 284 13.73 10.97 -22.50
C PRO A 284 13.90 9.98 -21.35
N HIS A 285 13.12 8.89 -21.36
CA HIS A 285 13.22 7.80 -20.39
C HIS A 285 13.66 6.51 -21.09
N ALA A 286 14.28 5.64 -20.32
CA ALA A 286 14.56 4.27 -20.72
C ALA A 286 14.08 3.29 -19.66
N ILE A 287 13.85 2.05 -20.08
CA ILE A 287 13.72 0.90 -19.20
C ILE A 287 15.02 0.12 -19.29
N LEU A 288 15.71 -0.05 -18.18
CA LEU A 288 16.80 -1.00 -18.05
C LEU A 288 16.23 -2.37 -17.67
N TYR A 289 16.58 -3.39 -18.43
CA TYR A 289 16.18 -4.78 -18.18
C TYR A 289 17.37 -5.64 -17.78
N MET A 290 17.20 -6.40 -16.70
CA MET A 290 18.12 -7.44 -16.23
C MET A 290 17.33 -8.74 -16.12
N GLY A 291 17.84 -9.84 -16.67
CA GLY A 291 17.19 -11.16 -16.59
C GLY A 291 18.03 -12.27 -17.18
#